data_AF-A0A0F4LD00-F1
#
_entry.id   AF-A0A0F4LD00-F1
#
_cell.length_a   1.000
_cell.length_b   1.000
_cell.length_c   1.000
_cell.angle_alpha   90.00
_cell.angle_beta   90.00
_cell.angle_gamma   90.00
#
_symmetry.space_group_name_H-M   'P 1'
#
loop_
_entity.id
_entity.type
_entity.pdbx_description
1 polymer ?
#
loop_
_entity_poly.entity_id
_entity_poly.type
_entity_poly.pdbx_seq_one_letter_code
_entity_poly.pdbx_strand_id
1 'polypeptide(L)'
;MDDDNIIVTDDDNIDDESAELEDTDIDTDGDDDESLDDEPTLTFKIENGRIRGKVDEKQAMIQAVDKILQTERLVYPIYSDQYGNDLNDLIGKDMGYAKVEAERMIKEALLADDRVVEVNIDTVNEVSRDTLEIKGTCVTVYGNINIDSEVSVDDTR
;
A
#
# COMPACT_ATOMS: atom_id res chain seq x y z
N MET A 1 54.61 74.88 -6.02
CA MET A 1 54.35 75.02 -7.46
C MET A 1 53.68 73.73 -7.87
N ASP A 2 52.47 73.89 -8.42
CA ASP A 2 51.64 72.91 -9.14
C ASP A 2 51.01 71.84 -8.23
N ASP A 3 49.77 71.99 -7.74
CA ASP A 3 48.45 72.12 -8.40
C ASP A 3 48.08 70.94 -9.34
N ASP A 4 46.95 70.32 -8.97
CA ASP A 4 45.96 69.59 -9.75
C ASP A 4 46.35 68.26 -10.44
N ASN A 5 45.75 67.15 -9.99
CA ASN A 5 44.47 66.77 -10.59
C ASN A 5 43.69 65.75 -9.74
N ILE A 6 42.45 66.13 -9.44
CA ILE A 6 41.38 65.30 -8.90
C ILE A 6 40.79 64.47 -10.06
N ILE A 7 40.59 63.17 -9.83
CA ILE A 7 39.60 62.38 -10.57
C ILE A 7 38.61 61.88 -9.53
N VAL A 8 37.47 62.58 -9.42
CA VAL A 8 36.26 62.06 -8.79
C VAL A 8 35.59 61.17 -9.82
N THR A 9 35.51 59.88 -9.52
CA THR A 9 34.44 59.03 -9.99
C THR A 9 33.55 58.77 -8.78
N ASP A 10 32.48 59.54 -8.68
CA ASP A 10 31.29 59.11 -7.96
C ASP A 10 30.72 57.92 -8.74
N ASP A 11 30.71 56.73 -8.14
CA ASP A 11 29.56 55.86 -8.29
C ASP A 11 29.41 55.03 -7.02
N ASP A 12 28.21 55.11 -6.48
CA ASP A 12 27.79 54.54 -5.22
C ASP A 12 27.93 53.02 -5.27
N ASN A 13 28.62 52.41 -4.29
CA ASN A 13 28.11 51.15 -3.80
C ASN A 13 28.35 50.99 -2.30
N ILE A 14 27.22 51.10 -1.64
CA ILE A 14 26.92 50.84 -0.24
C ILE A 14 27.40 49.43 0.16
N ASP A 15 27.87 49.34 1.40
CA ASP A 15 28.03 48.13 2.21
C ASP A 15 27.29 46.89 1.69
N ASP A 16 28.06 45.84 1.42
CA ASP A 16 27.71 44.51 1.94
C ASP A 16 29.02 43.71 2.03
N GLU A 17 29.75 43.87 3.15
CA GLU A 17 30.70 42.85 3.59
C GLU A 17 29.90 41.58 3.85
N SER A 18 29.69 40.83 2.77
CA SER A 18 29.20 39.48 2.77
C SER A 18 30.20 38.68 3.60
N ALA A 19 29.79 38.35 4.83
CA ALA A 19 30.47 37.34 5.62
C ALA A 19 30.57 36.09 4.75
N GLU A 20 31.79 35.70 4.39
CA GLU A 20 32.05 34.40 3.79
C GLU A 20 31.61 33.36 4.82
N LEU A 21 30.44 32.77 4.60
CA LEU A 21 30.05 31.54 5.26
C LEU A 21 31.01 30.49 4.70
N GLU A 22 31.99 30.09 5.51
CA GLU A 22 32.71 28.84 5.27
C GLU A 22 31.65 27.74 5.13
N ASP A 23 31.53 27.17 3.93
CA ASP A 23 30.78 25.95 3.66
C ASP A 23 31.40 24.86 4.55
N THR A 24 30.86 24.69 5.76
CA THR A 24 31.09 23.47 6.50
C THR A 24 30.37 22.39 5.73
N ASP A 25 31.14 21.53 5.06
CA ASP A 25 30.67 20.27 4.50
C ASP A 25 29.78 19.60 5.57
N ILE A 26 28.46 19.64 5.37
CA ILE A 26 27.52 18.85 6.15
C ILE A 26 27.73 17.43 5.64
N ASP A 27 28.65 16.72 6.30
CA ASP A 27 28.70 15.27 6.27
C ASP A 27 27.33 14.77 6.74
N THR A 28 26.43 14.57 5.77
CA THR A 28 25.18 13.83 5.99
C THR A 28 25.54 12.35 5.96
N ASP A 29 26.46 11.95 6.83
CA ASP A 29 26.81 10.57 7.09
C ASP A 29 25.81 10.02 8.08
N GLY A 30 24.91 9.19 7.57
CA GLY A 30 23.92 8.50 8.34
C GLY A 30 22.66 8.39 7.52
N ASP A 31 22.64 7.38 6.65
CA ASP A 31 21.41 6.71 6.27
C ASP A 31 20.58 6.51 7.56
N ASP A 32 19.58 7.35 7.78
CA ASP A 32 18.41 6.96 8.56
C ASP A 32 17.73 5.87 7.70
N ASP A 33 18.34 4.68 7.70
CA ASP A 33 17.65 3.41 7.55
C ASP A 33 16.73 3.33 8.78
N GLU A 34 15.65 4.13 8.75
CA GLU A 34 14.44 3.79 9.46
C GLU A 34 14.10 2.39 8.98
N SER A 35 14.57 1.38 9.72
CA SER A 35 14.08 0.04 9.57
C SER A 35 12.57 0.17 9.74
N LEU A 36 11.86 0.17 8.61
CA LEU A 36 10.43 -0.04 8.59
C LEU A 36 10.24 -1.27 9.46
N ASP A 37 9.64 -1.08 10.64
CA ASP A 37 9.39 -2.17 11.56
C ASP A 37 8.55 -3.20 10.79
N ASP A 38 9.20 -4.20 10.20
CA ASP A 38 8.54 -5.22 9.40
C ASP A 38 7.44 -5.81 10.29
N GLU A 39 6.18 -5.56 9.94
CA GLU A 39 5.07 -6.02 10.75
C GLU A 39 5.21 -7.53 10.97
N PRO A 40 5.34 -8.00 12.22
CA PRO A 40 5.64 -9.39 12.47
C PRO A 40 4.52 -10.26 11.92
N THR A 41 4.89 -11.26 11.13
CA THR A 41 3.91 -12.20 10.58
C THR A 41 3.46 -13.26 11.59
N LEU A 42 4.21 -13.48 12.67
CA LEU A 42 3.89 -14.47 13.69
C LEU A 42 2.51 -14.21 14.33
N THR A 43 1.55 -15.07 14.02
CA THR A 43 0.16 -14.92 14.45
C THR A 43 -0.42 -16.25 14.94
N PHE A 44 -1.65 -16.21 15.47
CA PHE A 44 -2.37 -17.42 15.85
C PHE A 44 -2.85 -18.16 14.61
N LYS A 45 -2.62 -19.48 14.60
CA LYS A 45 -3.16 -20.37 13.59
C LYS A 45 -4.66 -20.56 13.81
N ILE A 46 -5.49 -20.15 12.86
CA ILE A 46 -6.94 -20.34 12.92
C ILE A 46 -7.30 -21.53 12.02
N GLU A 47 -7.86 -22.58 12.61
CA GLU A 47 -8.39 -23.73 11.87
C GLU A 47 -9.79 -24.06 12.41
N ASN A 48 -10.79 -24.09 11.52
CA ASN A 48 -12.19 -24.40 11.86
C ASN A 48 -12.73 -23.52 13.00
N GLY A 49 -12.43 -22.21 12.96
CA GLY A 49 -12.84 -21.24 13.97
C GLY A 49 -12.16 -21.41 15.34
N ARG A 50 -11.09 -22.21 15.43
CA ARG A 50 -10.35 -22.44 16.69
C ARG A 50 -8.87 -22.13 16.52
N ILE A 51 -8.26 -21.64 17.60
CA ILE A 51 -6.81 -21.43 17.67
C ILE A 51 -6.11 -22.79 17.81
N ARG A 52 -5.19 -23.08 16.90
CA ARG A 52 -4.39 -24.32 16.84
C ARG A 52 -2.88 -24.03 16.85
N GLY A 53 -2.44 -23.16 17.74
CA GLY A 53 -1.04 -22.77 17.88
C GLY A 53 -0.73 -21.45 17.16
N LYS A 54 0.48 -21.33 16.61
CA LYS A 54 0.95 -20.15 15.89
C LYS A 54 1.43 -20.53 14.48
N VAL A 55 1.33 -19.59 13.56
CA VAL A 55 1.87 -19.65 12.19
C VAL A 55 2.67 -18.39 11.92
N ASP A 56 3.58 -18.47 10.98
CA ASP A 56 4.51 -17.38 10.65
C ASP A 56 4.74 -17.29 9.14
N GLU A 57 5.38 -16.21 8.70
CA GLU A 57 5.81 -15.96 7.32
C GLU A 57 4.70 -16.30 6.30
N LYS A 58 5.01 -17.17 5.32
CA LYS A 58 4.08 -17.57 4.26
C LYS A 58 2.77 -18.14 4.79
N GLN A 59 2.79 -18.92 5.87
CA GLN A 59 1.56 -19.53 6.41
C GLN A 59 0.67 -18.47 7.07
N ALA A 60 1.27 -17.49 7.73
CA ALA A 60 0.54 -16.35 8.25
C ALA A 60 -0.04 -15.48 7.12
N MET A 61 0.72 -15.27 6.05
CA MET A 61 0.24 -14.50 4.90
C MET A 61 -0.91 -15.18 4.16
N ILE A 62 -0.92 -16.51 4.04
CA ILE A 62 -2.08 -17.25 3.50
C ILE A 62 -3.34 -16.92 4.32
N GLN A 63 -3.23 -16.94 5.65
CA GLN A 63 -4.34 -16.60 6.53
C GLN A 63 -4.73 -15.11 6.43
N ALA A 64 -3.76 -14.21 6.25
CA ALA A 64 -4.01 -12.77 6.11
C ALA A 64 -4.79 -12.46 4.82
N VAL A 65 -4.36 -13.01 3.67
CA VAL A 65 -5.03 -12.87 2.37
C VAL A 65 -6.47 -13.38 2.46
N ASP A 66 -6.67 -14.58 3.01
CA ASP A 66 -8.02 -15.15 3.18
C ASP A 66 -8.90 -14.25 4.06
N LYS A 67 -8.36 -13.74 5.17
CA LYS A 67 -9.07 -12.84 6.08
C LYS A 67 -9.46 -11.52 5.42
N ILE A 68 -8.58 -10.91 4.64
CA ILE A 68 -8.87 -9.66 3.93
C ILE A 68 -10.02 -9.87 2.93
N LEU A 69 -10.00 -10.97 2.19
CA LEU A 69 -11.04 -11.29 1.19
C LEU A 69 -12.39 -11.70 1.82
N GLN A 70 -12.40 -12.18 3.07
CA GLN A 70 -13.62 -12.52 3.80
C GLN A 70 -14.18 -11.39 4.67
N THR A 71 -13.45 -10.29 4.82
CA THR A 71 -13.84 -9.19 5.72
C THR A 71 -14.33 -8.01 4.91
N GLU A 72 -15.56 -7.57 5.18
CA GLU A 72 -16.09 -6.33 4.63
C GLU A 72 -15.42 -5.12 5.30
N ARG A 73 -14.97 -4.18 4.48
CA ARG A 73 -14.32 -2.95 4.95
C ARG A 73 -15.32 -2.08 5.71
N LEU A 74 -14.84 -1.31 6.69
CA LEU A 74 -15.63 -0.38 7.52
C LEU A 74 -16.73 -1.01 8.40
N VAL A 75 -16.90 -2.34 8.40
CA VAL A 75 -17.94 -3.02 9.20
C VAL A 75 -17.51 -3.23 10.66
N TYR A 76 -16.23 -3.50 10.90
CA TYR A 76 -15.73 -3.87 12.23
C TYR A 76 -14.80 -2.79 12.80
N PRO A 77 -15.15 -2.13 13.93
CA PRO A 77 -14.36 -1.04 14.50
C PRO A 77 -12.96 -1.42 15.00
N ILE A 78 -12.67 -2.72 15.10
CA ILE A 78 -11.37 -3.24 15.55
C ILE A 78 -10.33 -3.28 14.42
N TYR A 79 -10.76 -3.08 13.17
CA TYR A 79 -9.89 -3.06 12.00
C TYR A 79 -9.64 -1.62 11.54
N SER A 80 -8.54 -1.43 10.81
CA SER A 80 -8.27 -0.15 10.15
C SER A 80 -9.27 0.06 9.01
N ASP A 81 -9.46 1.32 8.61
CA ASP A 81 -10.37 1.67 7.52
C ASP A 81 -9.92 1.11 6.16
N GLN A 82 -8.66 0.68 6.04
CA GLN A 82 -8.11 0.06 4.82
C GLN A 82 -8.24 -1.47 4.81
N TYR A 83 -8.59 -2.08 5.93
CA TYR A 83 -8.64 -3.54 6.05
C TYR A 83 -9.97 -4.11 5.55
N GLY A 84 -9.87 -5.15 4.72
CA GLY A 84 -11.02 -5.83 4.11
C GLY A 84 -11.26 -5.40 2.68
N ASN A 85 -12.43 -5.76 2.15
CA ASN A 85 -12.83 -5.50 0.76
C ASN A 85 -14.26 -4.95 0.67
N ASP A 86 -14.58 -4.45 -0.52
CA ASP A 86 -15.87 -3.84 -0.84
C ASP A 86 -16.70 -4.72 -1.78
N LEU A 87 -16.45 -6.03 -1.83
CA LEU A 87 -17.10 -6.94 -2.80
C LEU A 87 -18.62 -7.01 -2.63
N ASN A 88 -19.13 -6.74 -1.43
CA ASN A 88 -20.57 -6.68 -1.15
C ASN A 88 -21.27 -5.53 -1.90
N ASP A 89 -20.54 -4.49 -2.32
CA ASP A 89 -21.09 -3.39 -3.13
C ASP A 89 -21.47 -3.84 -4.55
N LEU A 90 -21.04 -5.03 -4.96
CA LEU A 90 -21.35 -5.63 -6.26
C LEU A 90 -22.70 -6.34 -6.29
N ILE A 91 -23.34 -6.54 -5.14
CA ILE A 91 -24.69 -7.13 -5.06
C ILE A 91 -25.69 -6.24 -5.81
N GLY A 92 -26.48 -6.87 -6.68
CA GLY A 92 -27.47 -6.22 -7.54
C GLY A 92 -26.88 -5.41 -8.71
N LYS A 93 -25.56 -5.49 -8.96
CA LYS A 93 -24.93 -4.86 -10.12
C LYS A 93 -24.99 -5.76 -11.36
N ASP A 94 -24.85 -5.15 -12.53
CA ASP A 94 -24.69 -5.88 -13.79
C ASP A 94 -23.35 -6.64 -13.82
N MET A 95 -23.34 -7.83 -14.42
CA MET A 95 -22.18 -8.72 -14.44
C MET A 95 -20.95 -8.12 -15.14
N GLY A 96 -21.15 -7.31 -16.18
CA GLY A 96 -20.05 -6.62 -16.87
C GLY A 96 -19.37 -5.59 -15.97
N TYR A 97 -20.16 -4.88 -15.16
CA TYR A 97 -19.64 -3.96 -14.15
C TYR A 97 -18.95 -4.70 -13.01
N ALA A 98 -19.61 -5.73 -12.46
CA ALA A 98 -19.09 -6.54 -11.37
C ALA A 98 -17.75 -7.19 -11.72
N LYS A 99 -17.58 -7.65 -12.96
CA LYS A 99 -16.32 -8.23 -13.44
C LYS A 99 -15.13 -7.28 -13.33
N VAL A 100 -15.30 -6.02 -13.77
CA VAL A 100 -14.23 -5.01 -13.74
C VAL A 100 -13.95 -4.56 -12.31
N GLU A 101 -15.01 -4.32 -11.53
CA GLU A 101 -14.86 -3.82 -10.17
C GLU A 101 -14.35 -4.86 -9.19
N ALA A 102 -14.75 -6.14 -9.32
CA ALA A 102 -14.24 -7.19 -8.44
C ALA A 102 -12.72 -7.35 -8.59
N GLU A 103 -12.19 -7.25 -9.81
CA GLU A 103 -10.74 -7.26 -10.05
C GLU A 103 -10.05 -6.10 -9.34
N ARG A 104 -10.59 -4.87 -9.49
CA ARG A 104 -10.04 -3.67 -8.86
C ARG A 104 -10.10 -3.75 -7.33
N MET A 105 -11.26 -4.12 -6.77
CA MET A 105 -11.49 -4.21 -5.33
C MET A 105 -10.58 -5.27 -4.67
N ILE A 106 -10.36 -6.43 -5.30
CA ILE A 106 -9.44 -7.44 -4.77
C ILE A 106 -8.00 -6.91 -4.74
N LYS A 107 -7.56 -6.24 -5.81
CA LYS A 107 -6.22 -5.64 -5.86
C LYS A 107 -6.04 -4.60 -4.76
N GLU A 108 -7.00 -3.67 -4.62
CA GLU A 108 -6.96 -2.62 -3.60
C GLU A 108 -7.03 -3.17 -2.18
N ALA A 109 -7.83 -4.21 -1.94
CA ALA A 109 -7.93 -4.86 -0.64
C ALA A 109 -6.62 -5.52 -0.22
N LEU A 110 -5.96 -6.23 -1.13
CA LEU A 110 -4.73 -6.95 -0.82
C LEU A 110 -3.51 -6.02 -0.78
N LEU A 111 -3.43 -5.01 -1.66
CA LEU A 111 -2.33 -4.03 -1.66
C LEU A 111 -2.36 -3.06 -0.48
N ALA A 112 -3.42 -3.07 0.33
CA ALA A 112 -3.49 -2.31 1.58
C ALA A 112 -2.66 -2.95 2.72
N ASP A 113 -2.19 -4.19 2.55
CA ASP A 113 -1.26 -4.84 3.47
C ASP A 113 0.17 -4.63 2.93
N ASP A 114 1.01 -3.91 3.69
CA ASP A 114 2.36 -3.49 3.25
C ASP A 114 3.30 -4.68 2.95
N ARG A 115 2.96 -5.89 3.39
CA ARG A 115 3.72 -7.12 3.10
C ARG A 115 3.39 -7.70 1.73
N VAL A 116 2.35 -7.19 1.06
CA VAL A 116 1.95 -7.54 -0.31
C VAL A 116 2.65 -6.61 -1.30
N VAL A 117 3.46 -7.19 -2.18
CA VAL A 117 4.27 -6.46 -3.17
C VAL A 117 3.48 -6.26 -4.48
N GLU A 118 2.72 -7.27 -4.89
CA GLU A 118 2.00 -7.25 -6.16
C GLU A 118 0.78 -8.18 -6.11
N VAL A 119 -0.28 -7.82 -6.84
CA VAL A 119 -1.47 -8.66 -7.03
C VAL A 119 -1.73 -8.82 -8.51
N ASN A 120 -1.56 -10.05 -9.00
CA ASN A 120 -1.82 -10.44 -10.38
C ASN A 120 -3.14 -11.19 -10.44
N ILE A 121 -4.07 -10.74 -11.30
CA ILE A 121 -5.33 -11.45 -11.54
C ILE A 121 -5.21 -12.17 -12.88
N ASP A 122 -5.31 -13.50 -12.85
CA ASP A 122 -5.12 -14.37 -13.99
C ASP A 122 -6.43 -14.51 -14.78
N THR A 123 -7.54 -14.71 -14.07
CA THR A 123 -8.85 -14.90 -14.69
C THR A 123 -9.97 -14.35 -13.82
N VAL A 124 -10.95 -13.71 -14.47
CA VAL A 124 -12.26 -13.40 -13.90
C VAL A 124 -13.32 -14.03 -14.79
N ASN A 125 -13.94 -15.11 -14.30
CA ASN A 125 -14.86 -15.94 -15.05
C ASN A 125 -16.26 -15.87 -14.43
N GLU A 126 -17.27 -15.72 -15.27
CA GLU A 126 -18.66 -15.91 -14.86
C GLU A 126 -18.95 -17.42 -14.80
N VAL A 127 -19.13 -17.96 -13.60
CA VAL A 127 -19.41 -19.39 -13.38
C VAL A 127 -20.90 -19.67 -13.27
N SER A 128 -21.68 -18.66 -12.90
CA SER A 128 -23.14 -18.69 -12.85
C SER A 128 -23.67 -17.32 -13.29
N ARG A 129 -24.98 -17.24 -13.55
CA ARG A 129 -25.65 -15.97 -13.89
C ARG A 129 -25.32 -14.84 -12.92
N ASP A 130 -25.08 -15.19 -11.66
CA ASP A 130 -24.92 -14.24 -10.56
C ASP A 130 -23.64 -14.53 -9.74
N THR A 131 -22.65 -15.19 -10.33
CA THR A 131 -21.42 -15.58 -9.63
C THR A 131 -20.17 -15.43 -10.51
N LEU A 132 -19.17 -14.75 -9.96
CA LEU A 132 -17.83 -14.60 -10.52
C LEU A 132 -16.82 -15.44 -9.75
N GLU A 133 -16.03 -16.21 -10.48
CA GLU A 133 -14.81 -16.87 -9.99
C GLU A 133 -13.60 -16.02 -10.38
N ILE A 134 -12.77 -15.69 -9.39
CA ILE A 134 -11.57 -14.88 -9.57
C ILE A 134 -10.36 -15.68 -9.12
N LYS A 135 -9.41 -15.85 -10.04
CA LYS A 135 -8.14 -16.53 -9.79
C LYS A 135 -6.99 -15.58 -10.04
N GLY A 136 -5.99 -15.67 -9.18
CA GLY A 136 -4.83 -14.80 -9.27
C GLY A 136 -3.71 -15.28 -8.36
N THR A 137 -2.68 -14.44 -8.28
CA THR A 137 -1.53 -14.62 -7.42
C THR A 137 -1.26 -13.34 -6.64
N CYS A 138 -1.24 -13.45 -5.32
CA CYS A 138 -0.75 -12.43 -4.40
C CYS A 138 0.74 -12.69 -4.14
N VAL A 139 1.60 -11.74 -4.52
CA VAL A 139 3.04 -11.78 -4.31
C VAL A 139 3.34 -11.04 -3.02
N THR A 140 3.89 -11.75 -2.03
CA THR A 140 4.29 -11.17 -0.75
C THR A 140 5.80 -11.26 -0.57
N VAL A 141 6.35 -10.49 0.36
CA VAL A 141 7.77 -10.63 0.76
C VAL A 141 8.11 -12.02 1.32
N TYR A 142 7.09 -12.80 1.73
CA TYR A 142 7.22 -14.18 2.21
C TYR A 142 6.86 -15.24 1.15
N GLY A 143 6.66 -14.82 -0.10
CA GLY A 143 6.40 -15.67 -1.26
C GLY A 143 4.97 -15.61 -1.78
N ASN A 144 4.72 -16.38 -2.84
CA ASN A 144 3.48 -16.29 -3.62
C ASN A 144 2.34 -17.11 -3.00
N ILE A 145 1.15 -16.54 -3.03
CA ILE A 145 -0.11 -17.10 -2.54
C ILE A 145 -1.13 -17.10 -3.67
N ASN A 146 -1.77 -18.23 -3.90
CA ASN A 146 -2.83 -18.33 -4.90
C ASN A 146 -4.12 -17.72 -4.33
N ILE A 147 -4.78 -16.92 -5.15
CA ILE A 147 -6.10 -16.34 -4.88
C ILE A 147 -7.13 -17.23 -5.59
N ASP A 148 -8.13 -17.66 -4.84
CA ASP A 148 -9.32 -18.34 -5.36
C ASP A 148 -10.52 -17.75 -4.61
N SER A 149 -11.23 -16.82 -5.26
CA SER A 149 -12.32 -16.05 -4.65
C SER A 149 -13.59 -16.18 -5.47
N GLU A 150 -14.72 -16.39 -4.79
CA GLU A 150 -16.05 -16.44 -5.37
C GLU A 150 -16.86 -15.23 -4.92
N VAL A 151 -17.40 -14.47 -5.89
CA VAL A 151 -18.20 -13.27 -5.63
C VAL A 151 -19.58 -13.47 -6.21
N SER A 152 -20.62 -13.36 -5.38
CA SER A 152 -22.01 -13.40 -5.85
C SER A 152 -22.60 -11.99 -5.98
N VAL A 153 -23.30 -11.74 -7.07
CA VAL A 153 -24.03 -10.49 -7.32
C VAL A 153 -25.53 -10.61 -7.04
N ASP A 154 -26.03 -11.78 -6.65
CA ASP A 154 -27.43 -11.96 -6.26
C ASP A 154 -27.64 -11.58 -4.78
N ASP A 155 -28.80 -11.01 -4.48
CA ASP A 155 -29.20 -10.66 -3.11
C ASP A 155 -29.92 -11.84 -2.44
N THR A 156 -29.27 -13.01 -2.38
CA THR A 156 -29.77 -14.17 -1.63
C THR A 156 -29.04 -14.30 -0.30
N ARG A 157 -29.52 -13.56 0.70
CA ARG A 157 -29.21 -13.76 2.12
C ARG A 157 -30.38 -14.36 2.88
#